data_AF-B2HID5-F1
#
_entry.id   AF-B2HID5-F1
#
_cell.length_a   1.000
_cell.length_b   1.000
_cell.length_c   1.000
_cell.angle_alpha   90.00
_cell.angle_beta   90.00
_cell.angle_gamma   90.00
#
_symmetry.space_group_name_H-M   'P 1'
#
loop_
_entity.id
_entity.type
_entity.pdbx_description
1 polymer ?
#
loop_
_entity_poly.entity_id
_entity_poly.type
_entity_poly.pdbx_seq_one_letter_code
_entity_poly.pdbx_strand_id
1 'polypeptide(L)'
;MGVVYSSVVDAPRDEVFEWHSRPGAFSRLSPPWQPMRLVTEARSLEDGRATLALPGGLRWLAQHQPDSYDPPRRFVDTIASHGLASLPARIAVRWRHTHDFEDAGAGRTRVIDRVDTPIPASALRPMFVYRHQQLADDLAAHKLAAAAGLGPTTIAVTGSSGLVGSALTAFLSTGGHRVVRLVRGTPRGADERHWDPHDPDPELLTGIDAVIHLAGASIAGRFTTAHRNAIRESRIGPTRRLAELLGRGADGPRVLISASAVGYYGYDRADEMLTEESGRGEGFLADVVAEWEAATGPARQDGVRVVLVRTGIVQSPRGGTLQLLRPLFSAGLGGRLGDGRQWLSWIGIDDLVDIYHRALWDTALSGPVNAVAPQPVRNAEYTRTLAQVLHRPAVLPVPALGPRLLLGDQGARELACASQRVLPARLALAEHRFRQPDLDTALRHLLGRHR
;
A
#
# COMPACT_ATOMS: atom_id res chain seq x y z
N MET A 1 9.51 -23.74 24.47
CA MET A 1 10.03 -23.48 23.11
C MET A 1 9.65 -22.06 22.76
N GLY A 2 10.60 -21.26 22.28
CA GLY A 2 10.36 -19.88 21.84
C GLY A 2 11.01 -19.67 20.47
N VAL A 3 10.67 -18.58 19.81
CA VAL A 3 11.22 -18.18 18.51
C VAL A 3 12.15 -16.99 18.74
N VAL A 4 13.37 -17.04 18.20
CA VAL A 4 14.28 -15.90 18.17
C VAL A 4 14.61 -15.61 16.71
N TYR A 5 14.45 -14.35 16.31
CA TYR A 5 14.85 -13.87 14.99
C TYR A 5 15.60 -12.54 15.15
N SER A 6 16.66 -12.34 14.38
CA SER A 6 17.43 -11.10 14.43
C SER A 6 17.94 -10.70 13.05
N SER A 7 17.97 -9.40 12.79
CA SER A 7 18.65 -8.81 11.62
C SER A 7 19.34 -7.50 12.02
N VAL A 8 20.21 -7.00 11.14
CA VAL A 8 20.81 -5.67 11.28
C VAL A 8 20.14 -4.72 10.30
N VAL A 9 19.81 -3.51 10.74
CA VAL A 9 19.25 -2.44 9.91
C VAL A 9 20.20 -1.23 9.89
N ASP A 10 20.28 -0.54 8.76
CA ASP A 10 21.24 0.55 8.51
C ASP A 10 20.75 1.93 9.01
N ALA A 11 20.30 1.96 10.27
CA ALA A 11 19.86 3.16 10.99
C ALA A 11 20.29 3.11 12.47
N PRO A 12 20.55 4.27 13.12
CA PRO A 12 20.90 4.36 14.53
C PRO A 12 19.81 3.81 15.44
N ARG A 13 20.20 3.28 16.61
CA ARG A 13 19.26 2.60 17.54
C ARG A 13 18.09 3.49 17.94
N ASP A 14 18.37 4.75 18.23
CA ASP A 14 17.36 5.68 18.71
C ASP A 14 16.33 5.98 17.61
N GLU A 15 16.77 6.09 16.34
CA GLU A 15 15.88 6.25 15.18
C GLU A 15 15.02 5.00 14.96
N VAL A 16 15.62 3.80 15.04
CA VAL A 16 14.90 2.53 14.90
C VAL A 16 13.86 2.38 16.01
N PHE A 17 14.21 2.71 17.26
CA PHE A 17 13.29 2.65 18.38
C PHE A 17 12.16 3.67 18.25
N GLU A 18 12.49 4.92 17.89
CA GLU A 18 11.50 5.97 17.67
C GLU A 18 10.53 5.60 16.54
N TRP A 19 11.02 5.00 15.45
CA TRP A 19 10.17 4.50 14.36
C TRP A 19 9.07 3.56 14.88
N HIS A 20 9.37 2.66 15.83
CA HIS A 20 8.38 1.76 16.43
C HIS A 20 7.35 2.49 17.29
N SER A 21 7.70 3.66 17.83
CA SER A 21 6.80 4.47 18.66
C SER A 21 5.81 5.31 17.84
N ARG A 22 6.09 5.52 16.55
CA ARG A 22 5.28 6.37 15.68
C ARG A 22 4.00 5.65 15.21
N PRO A 23 2.88 6.38 15.02
CA PRO A 23 1.64 5.79 14.51
C PRO A 23 1.86 5.10 13.16
N GLY A 24 1.19 3.97 12.94
CA GLY A 24 1.32 3.19 11.72
C GLY A 24 2.42 2.15 11.73
N ALA A 25 3.36 2.17 12.69
CA ALA A 25 4.43 1.18 12.80
C ALA A 25 3.88 -0.26 12.84
N PHE A 26 2.83 -0.51 13.63
CA PHE A 26 2.20 -1.83 13.63
C PHE A 26 1.58 -2.16 12.27
N SER A 27 0.93 -1.19 11.63
CA SER A 27 0.28 -1.38 10.32
C SER A 27 1.29 -1.76 9.24
N ARG A 28 2.49 -1.16 9.25
CA ARG A 28 3.61 -1.49 8.36
C ARG A 28 4.17 -2.89 8.68
N LEU A 29 4.42 -3.19 9.94
CA LEU A 29 4.99 -4.49 10.36
C LEU A 29 3.99 -5.65 10.34
N SER A 30 2.69 -5.40 10.18
CA SER A 30 1.67 -6.44 10.20
C SER A 30 1.67 -7.21 8.87
N PRO A 31 2.00 -8.51 8.85
CA PRO A 31 2.07 -9.28 7.61
C PRO A 31 0.75 -9.29 6.85
N PRO A 32 0.74 -8.96 5.55
CA PRO A 32 -0.50 -8.77 4.82
C PRO A 32 -1.25 -10.08 4.54
N TRP A 33 -0.57 -11.23 4.59
CA TRP A 33 -1.18 -12.53 4.36
C TRP A 33 -1.90 -13.11 5.60
N GLN A 34 -1.62 -12.58 6.79
CA GLN A 34 -2.26 -13.03 8.02
C GLN A 34 -3.69 -12.47 8.11
N PRO A 35 -4.67 -13.27 8.57
CA PRO A 35 -6.07 -12.87 8.63
C PRO A 35 -6.37 -11.99 9.85
N MET A 36 -5.51 -11.01 10.13
CA MET A 36 -5.62 -10.12 11.28
C MET A 36 -5.88 -8.69 10.79
N ARG A 37 -6.82 -7.99 11.42
CA ARG A 37 -7.11 -6.58 11.12
C ARG A 37 -6.91 -5.73 12.36
N LEU A 38 -6.08 -4.69 12.25
CA LEU A 38 -5.93 -3.70 13.30
C LEU A 38 -7.26 -2.97 13.54
N VAL A 39 -7.72 -2.96 14.79
CA VAL A 39 -8.90 -2.20 15.23
C VAL A 39 -8.46 -0.93 15.94
N THR A 40 -7.51 -1.06 16.86
CA THR A 40 -6.93 0.04 17.62
C THR A 40 -5.43 -0.20 17.74
N GLU A 41 -4.63 0.81 17.42
CA GLU A 41 -3.18 0.79 17.60
C GLU A 41 -2.80 1.29 19.01
N ALA A 42 -1.72 0.75 19.56
CA ALA A 42 -1.16 1.23 20.81
C ALA A 42 -0.57 2.64 20.59
N ARG A 43 -0.80 3.55 21.54
CA ARG A 43 -0.26 4.92 21.52
C ARG A 43 1.08 5.07 22.23
N SER A 44 1.52 4.02 22.90
CA SER A 44 2.70 4.00 23.77
C SER A 44 3.33 2.61 23.70
N LEU A 45 4.66 2.55 23.60
CA LEU A 45 5.43 1.31 23.69
C LEU A 45 5.64 0.84 25.14
N GLU A 46 5.37 1.68 26.13
CA GLU A 46 5.51 1.37 27.55
C GLU A 46 4.31 0.58 28.07
N ASP A 47 3.11 1.14 27.89
CA ASP A 47 1.87 0.68 28.55
C ASP A 47 0.66 0.61 27.60
N GLY A 48 0.88 0.88 26.31
CA GLY A 48 -0.18 0.95 25.31
C GLY A 48 -0.86 -0.40 25.04
N ARG A 49 -2.12 -0.31 24.58
CA ARG A 49 -2.94 -1.46 24.16
C ARG A 49 -3.26 -1.40 22.68
N ALA A 50 -3.10 -2.52 21.99
CA ALA A 50 -3.57 -2.70 20.63
C ALA A 50 -4.64 -3.81 20.57
N THR A 51 -5.63 -3.63 19.70
CA THR A 51 -6.68 -4.63 19.47
C THR A 51 -6.66 -5.05 18.02
N LEU A 52 -6.58 -6.36 17.78
CA LEU A 52 -6.63 -6.98 16.46
C LEU A 52 -7.90 -7.83 16.36
N ALA A 53 -8.67 -7.63 15.30
CA ALA A 53 -9.78 -8.49 14.95
C ALA A 53 -9.26 -9.73 14.22
N LEU A 54 -9.78 -10.89 14.60
CA LEU A 54 -9.53 -12.20 14.00
C LEU A 54 -10.80 -12.72 13.32
N PRO A 55 -10.70 -13.76 12.47
CA PRO A 55 -11.86 -14.40 11.87
C PRO A 55 -12.84 -14.94 12.94
N GLY A 56 -14.13 -15.00 12.61
CA GLY A 56 -15.16 -15.51 13.51
C GLY A 56 -15.52 -14.59 14.68
N GLY A 57 -15.19 -13.29 14.59
CA GLY A 57 -15.52 -12.30 15.62
C GLY A 57 -14.59 -12.29 16.83
N LEU A 58 -13.54 -13.12 16.82
CA LEU A 58 -12.52 -13.19 17.87
C LEU A 58 -11.65 -11.93 17.90
N ARG A 59 -11.04 -11.65 19.07
CA ARG A 59 -10.14 -10.51 19.25
C ARG A 59 -8.85 -10.92 19.93
N TRP A 60 -7.74 -10.38 19.44
CA TRP A 60 -6.43 -10.43 20.07
C TRP A 60 -6.13 -9.07 20.68
N LEU A 61 -5.94 -9.05 22.00
CA LEU A 61 -5.63 -7.85 22.77
C LEU A 61 -4.15 -7.89 23.12
N ALA A 62 -3.34 -7.09 22.43
CA ALA A 62 -1.92 -6.95 22.76
C ALA A 62 -1.73 -5.81 23.77
N GLN A 63 -0.90 -6.04 24.79
CA GLN A 63 -0.62 -5.10 25.87
C GLN A 63 0.89 -4.97 26.05
N HIS A 64 1.40 -3.75 25.97
CA HIS A 64 2.78 -3.46 26.32
C HIS A 64 3.01 -3.55 27.83
N GLN A 65 4.21 -3.97 28.24
CA GLN A 65 4.55 -4.24 29.64
C GLN A 65 5.49 -3.16 30.20
N PRO A 66 5.00 -2.27 31.10
CA PRO A 66 5.81 -1.19 31.66
C PRO A 66 7.06 -1.71 32.40
N ASP A 67 6.92 -2.81 33.15
CA ASP A 67 8.02 -3.43 33.91
C ASP A 67 9.11 -4.04 33.01
N SER A 68 8.91 -4.06 31.70
CA SER A 68 9.89 -4.53 30.71
C SER A 68 10.15 -3.50 29.61
N TYR A 69 9.84 -2.23 29.87
CA TYR A 69 10.15 -1.10 29.00
C TYR A 69 11.49 -0.48 29.42
N ASP A 70 12.47 -0.46 28.50
CA ASP A 70 13.80 0.12 28.71
C ASP A 70 14.19 0.87 27.44
N PRO A 71 13.64 2.08 27.19
CA PRO A 71 13.93 2.81 25.96
C PRO A 71 15.38 3.30 25.95
N PRO A 72 16.06 3.30 24.78
CA PRO A 72 15.60 2.85 23.46
C PRO A 72 16.01 1.39 23.15
N ARG A 73 16.18 0.56 24.19
CA ARG A 73 16.73 -0.80 24.09
C ARG A 73 15.67 -1.89 24.02
N ARG A 74 14.50 -1.69 24.64
CA ARG A 74 13.49 -2.75 24.74
C ARG A 74 12.07 -2.23 24.92
N PHE A 75 11.13 -2.94 24.31
CA PHE A 75 9.75 -3.02 24.77
C PHE A 75 9.21 -4.45 24.64
N VAL A 76 8.13 -4.76 25.34
CA VAL A 76 7.55 -6.12 25.38
C VAL A 76 6.04 -6.07 25.23
N ASP A 77 5.47 -6.92 24.38
CA ASP A 77 4.03 -7.14 24.29
C ASP A 77 3.62 -8.54 24.78
N THR A 78 2.45 -8.61 25.41
CA THR A 78 1.79 -9.87 25.80
C THR A 78 0.32 -9.85 25.36
N ILE A 79 -0.36 -11.00 25.42
CA ILE A 79 -1.82 -11.03 25.27
C ILE A 79 -2.49 -10.64 26.60
N ALA A 80 -3.27 -9.57 26.60
CA ALA A 80 -4.14 -9.19 27.72
C ALA A 80 -5.48 -9.94 27.72
N SER A 81 -6.05 -10.13 28.91
CA SER A 81 -7.32 -10.83 29.13
C SER A 81 -8.46 -9.86 29.45
N HIS A 82 -9.30 -9.53 28.47
CA HIS A 82 -10.59 -8.89 28.74
C HIS A 82 -11.68 -9.40 27.79
N GLY A 83 -12.74 -10.01 28.36
CA GLY A 83 -13.97 -10.41 27.67
C GLY A 83 -14.01 -11.84 27.12
N LEU A 84 -15.22 -12.40 27.00
CA LEU A 84 -15.50 -13.78 26.55
C LEU A 84 -14.88 -14.13 25.19
N ALA A 85 -14.76 -13.15 24.28
CA ALA A 85 -14.20 -13.33 22.94
C ALA A 85 -12.66 -13.52 22.91
N SER A 86 -11.95 -13.25 24.00
CA SER A 86 -10.50 -13.43 24.14
C SER A 86 -10.11 -14.71 24.90
N LEU A 87 -11.08 -15.37 25.56
CA LEU A 87 -10.84 -16.57 26.38
C LEU A 87 -10.23 -17.76 25.62
N PRO A 88 -10.68 -18.11 24.39
CA PRO A 88 -10.11 -19.24 23.65
C PRO A 88 -8.63 -19.03 23.29
N ALA A 89 -8.23 -17.80 22.94
CA ALA A 89 -6.85 -17.47 22.63
C ALA A 89 -5.93 -17.63 23.86
N ARG A 90 -6.41 -17.30 25.07
CA ARG A 90 -5.65 -17.43 26.32
C ARG A 90 -5.43 -18.88 26.74
N ILE A 91 -6.42 -19.75 26.54
CA ILE A 91 -6.33 -21.16 26.95
C ILE A 91 -5.37 -21.94 26.04
N ALA A 92 -5.27 -21.55 24.77
CA ALA A 92 -4.46 -22.25 23.77
C ALA A 92 -3.08 -21.61 23.50
N VAL A 93 -2.87 -20.32 23.79
CA VAL A 93 -1.66 -19.58 23.37
C VAL A 93 -1.09 -18.70 24.49
N ARG A 94 0.03 -19.12 25.06
CA ARG A 94 0.94 -18.22 25.81
C ARG A 94 1.68 -17.36 24.77
N TRP A 95 1.70 -16.04 24.95
CA TRP A 95 2.45 -15.13 24.09
C TRP A 95 3.12 -14.05 24.92
N ARG A 96 4.45 -13.98 24.82
CA ARG A 96 5.26 -12.86 25.25
C ARG A 96 6.27 -12.57 24.16
N HIS A 97 6.23 -11.37 23.60
CA HIS A 97 7.10 -10.95 22.51
C HIS A 97 7.97 -9.80 22.99
N THR A 98 9.28 -10.04 23.02
CA THR A 98 10.30 -9.07 23.42
C THR A 98 10.98 -8.55 22.18
N HIS A 99 11.01 -7.22 22.04
CA HIS A 99 11.70 -6.51 20.97
C HIS A 99 12.93 -5.87 21.61
N ASP A 100 14.12 -6.33 21.23
CA ASP A 100 15.40 -5.81 21.70
C ASP A 100 16.14 -5.08 20.58
N PHE A 101 16.80 -3.98 20.93
CA PHE A 101 17.56 -3.13 20.03
C PHE A 101 18.98 -2.95 20.56
N GLU A 102 19.94 -3.55 19.86
CA GLU A 102 21.36 -3.51 20.21
C GLU A 102 22.14 -2.67 19.19
N ASP A 103 23.15 -1.94 19.65
CA ASP A 103 24.07 -1.25 18.75
C ASP A 103 24.92 -2.28 18.00
N ALA A 104 24.88 -2.25 16.67
CA ALA A 104 25.66 -3.15 15.80
C ALA A 104 26.93 -2.48 15.24
N GLY A 105 27.28 -1.29 15.74
CA GLY A 105 28.39 -0.47 15.30
C GLY A 105 28.13 0.23 13.96
N ALA A 106 28.89 1.32 13.72
CA ALA A 106 28.80 2.16 12.52
C ALA A 106 27.39 2.75 12.28
N GLY A 107 26.68 3.11 13.36
CA GLY A 107 25.34 3.71 13.28
C GLY A 107 24.26 2.74 12.79
N ARG A 108 24.46 1.44 13.01
CA ARG A 108 23.51 0.37 12.65
C ARG A 108 22.93 -0.27 13.89
N THR A 109 21.76 -0.87 13.76
CA THR A 109 21.03 -1.48 14.87
C THR A 109 20.77 -2.94 14.60
N ARG A 110 21.08 -3.82 15.56
CA ARG A 110 20.61 -5.19 15.56
C ARG A 110 19.25 -5.22 16.25
N VAL A 111 18.22 -5.56 15.47
CA VAL A 111 16.85 -5.76 15.95
C VAL A 111 16.67 -7.24 16.24
N ILE A 112 16.15 -7.56 17.42
CA ILE A 112 15.98 -8.94 17.87
C ILE A 112 14.56 -9.12 18.41
N ASP A 113 13.81 -10.01 17.77
CA ASP A 113 12.48 -10.42 18.23
C ASP A 113 12.59 -11.79 18.92
N ARG A 114 12.10 -11.86 20.17
CA ARG A 114 12.01 -13.10 20.96
C ARG A 114 10.57 -13.36 21.37
N VAL A 115 9.97 -14.46 20.90
CA VAL A 115 8.60 -14.85 21.27
C VAL A 115 8.57 -16.14 22.08
N ASP A 116 8.04 -16.06 23.30
CA ASP A 116 7.68 -17.21 24.10
C ASP A 116 6.26 -17.66 23.76
N THR A 117 6.14 -18.77 23.02
CA THR A 117 4.86 -19.28 22.52
C THR A 117 4.90 -20.78 22.22
N PRO A 118 3.78 -21.52 22.37
CA PRO A 118 3.71 -22.92 21.93
C PRO A 118 3.73 -23.07 20.39
N ILE A 119 3.58 -21.98 19.63
CA ILE A 119 3.57 -22.02 18.16
C ILE A 119 4.96 -22.38 17.62
N PRO A 120 5.09 -23.35 16.69
CA PRO A 120 6.38 -23.72 16.12
C PRO A 120 7.10 -22.56 15.42
N ALA A 121 8.43 -22.49 15.56
CA ALA A 121 9.25 -21.46 14.92
C ALA A 121 9.08 -21.41 13.40
N SER A 122 8.91 -22.55 12.74
CA SER A 122 8.66 -22.63 11.29
C SER A 122 7.38 -21.90 10.85
N ALA A 123 6.36 -21.81 11.71
CA ALA A 123 5.11 -21.12 11.41
C ALA A 123 5.22 -19.59 11.59
N LEU A 124 6.12 -19.13 12.49
CA LEU A 124 6.30 -17.71 12.80
C LEU A 124 7.46 -17.06 12.03
N ARG A 125 8.46 -17.82 11.61
CA ARG A 125 9.64 -17.30 10.91
C ARG A 125 9.29 -16.41 9.70
N PRO A 126 8.32 -16.74 8.83
CA PRO A 126 7.98 -15.86 7.71
C PRO A 126 7.47 -14.48 8.14
N MET A 127 6.74 -14.40 9.26
CA MET A 127 6.29 -13.11 9.82
C MET A 127 7.49 -12.26 10.23
N PHE A 128 8.49 -12.84 10.89
CA PHE A 128 9.69 -12.10 11.31
C PHE A 128 10.54 -11.65 10.13
N VAL A 129 10.72 -12.51 9.12
CA VAL A 129 11.41 -12.13 7.88
C VAL A 129 10.73 -10.92 7.23
N TYR A 130 9.40 -10.93 7.12
CA TYR A 130 8.64 -9.79 6.59
C TYR A 130 8.82 -8.54 7.46
N ARG A 131 8.63 -8.64 8.78
CA ARG A 131 8.74 -7.49 9.71
C ARG A 131 10.09 -6.81 9.59
N HIS A 132 11.17 -7.59 9.64
CA HIS A 132 12.53 -7.06 9.60
C HIS A 132 12.89 -6.48 8.23
N GLN A 133 12.46 -7.12 7.13
CA GLN A 133 12.67 -6.59 5.78
C GLN A 133 11.87 -5.28 5.57
N GLN A 134 10.60 -5.27 6.01
CA GLN A 134 9.71 -4.12 5.92
C GLN A 134 10.25 -2.91 6.69
N LEU A 135 10.76 -3.14 7.91
CA LEU A 135 11.42 -2.13 8.72
C LEU A 135 12.65 -1.56 8.01
N ALA A 136 13.53 -2.43 7.53
CA ALA A 136 14.77 -2.03 6.85
C ALA A 136 14.47 -1.19 5.60
N ASP A 137 13.51 -1.61 4.78
CA ASP A 137 13.14 -0.90 3.56
C ASP A 137 12.43 0.43 3.86
N ASP A 138 11.56 0.49 4.88
CA ASP A 138 10.90 1.73 5.26
C ASP A 138 11.92 2.77 5.78
N LEU A 139 12.85 2.36 6.65
CA LEU A 139 13.93 3.23 7.13
C LEU A 139 14.84 3.70 5.98
N ALA A 140 15.21 2.81 5.06
CA ALA A 140 16.03 3.17 3.91
C ALA A 140 15.34 4.20 3.00
N ALA A 141 14.03 4.06 2.78
CA ALA A 141 13.25 5.01 1.98
C ALA A 141 13.15 6.39 2.64
N HIS A 142 12.93 6.46 3.96
CA HIS A 142 12.94 7.73 4.70
C HIS A 142 14.32 8.38 4.72
N LYS A 143 15.39 7.60 4.94
CA LYS A 143 16.77 8.08 4.91
C LYS A 143 17.13 8.70 3.56
N LEU A 144 16.72 8.06 2.46
CA LEU A 144 16.92 8.60 1.11
C LEU A 144 16.20 9.94 0.92
N ALA A 145 14.94 10.04 1.34
CA ALA A 145 14.17 11.26 1.23
C ALA A 145 14.74 12.40 2.09
N ALA A 146 15.17 12.09 3.31
CA ALA A 146 15.84 13.06 4.19
C ALA A 146 17.16 13.55 3.60
N ALA A 147 17.97 12.66 3.00
CA ALA A 147 19.18 13.03 2.28
C ALA A 147 18.91 13.91 1.04
N ALA A 148 17.73 13.76 0.43
CA ALA A 148 17.25 14.63 -0.64
C ALA A 148 16.57 15.92 -0.14
N GLY A 149 16.55 16.18 1.17
CA GLY A 149 16.05 17.41 1.78
C GLY A 149 14.59 17.37 2.23
N LEU A 150 13.92 16.22 2.22
CA LEU A 150 12.57 16.10 2.76
C LEU A 150 12.60 16.07 4.30
N GLY A 151 12.20 17.17 4.93
CA GLY A 151 11.98 17.24 6.37
C GLY A 151 10.57 16.79 6.79
N PRO A 152 10.25 16.88 8.10
CA PRO A 152 8.88 16.73 8.59
C PRO A 152 7.92 17.63 7.79
N THR A 153 6.84 17.03 7.28
CA THR A 153 5.92 17.66 6.33
C THR A 153 4.50 17.35 6.76
N THR A 154 3.57 18.31 6.62
CA THR A 154 2.15 18.09 6.86
C THR A 154 1.44 17.76 5.54
N ILE A 155 0.93 16.53 5.43
CA ILE A 155 0.45 15.95 4.17
C ILE A 155 -1.03 15.64 4.30
N ALA A 156 -1.87 16.23 3.44
CA ALA A 156 -3.28 15.88 3.35
C ALA A 156 -3.48 14.66 2.44
N VAL A 157 -4.24 13.66 2.90
CA VAL A 157 -4.50 12.43 2.14
C VAL A 157 -5.99 12.12 2.06
N THR A 158 -6.53 12.21 0.85
CA THR A 158 -7.88 11.67 0.53
C THR A 158 -7.79 10.18 0.26
N GLY A 159 -8.88 9.42 0.41
CA GLY A 159 -8.85 7.97 0.19
C GLY A 159 -7.94 7.21 1.18
N SER A 160 -7.64 7.84 2.32
CA SER A 160 -6.70 7.36 3.35
C SER A 160 -7.12 6.04 4.02
N SER A 161 -8.40 5.65 3.93
CA SER A 161 -8.92 4.37 4.40
C SER A 161 -8.88 3.25 3.36
N GLY A 162 -8.52 3.55 2.10
CA GLY A 162 -8.38 2.56 1.05
C GLY A 162 -7.12 1.70 1.22
N LEU A 163 -6.94 0.71 0.35
CA LEU A 163 -5.78 -0.19 0.37
C LEU A 163 -4.45 0.58 0.34
N VAL A 164 -4.26 1.42 -0.69
CA VAL A 164 -3.02 2.20 -0.87
C VAL A 164 -2.94 3.31 0.18
N GLY A 165 -4.05 4.02 0.43
CA GLY A 165 -4.08 5.10 1.41
C GLY A 165 -3.72 4.65 2.83
N SER A 166 -4.19 3.48 3.27
CA SER A 166 -3.86 2.97 4.61
C SER A 166 -2.37 2.64 4.72
N ALA A 167 -1.79 2.02 3.69
CA ALA A 167 -0.36 1.70 3.66
C ALA A 167 0.51 2.96 3.61
N LEU A 168 0.16 3.91 2.74
CA LEU A 168 0.89 5.17 2.56
C LEU A 168 0.81 6.05 3.81
N THR A 169 -0.36 6.20 4.42
CA THR A 169 -0.50 7.02 5.64
C THR A 169 0.27 6.44 6.82
N ALA A 170 0.29 5.11 6.97
CA ALA A 170 1.12 4.45 7.97
C ALA A 170 2.62 4.71 7.70
N PHE A 171 3.05 4.53 6.46
CA PHE A 171 4.44 4.75 6.05
C PHE A 171 4.90 6.21 6.28
N LEU A 172 4.10 7.19 5.85
CA LEU A 172 4.44 8.60 6.04
C LEU A 172 4.52 8.97 7.52
N SER A 173 3.61 8.45 8.35
CA SER A 173 3.60 8.71 9.80
C SER A 173 4.84 8.12 10.48
N THR A 174 5.27 6.91 10.08
CA THR A 174 6.50 6.30 10.61
C THR A 174 7.77 7.06 10.19
N GLY A 175 7.72 7.79 9.07
CA GLY A 175 8.77 8.72 8.65
C GLY A 175 8.83 10.03 9.43
N GLY A 176 7.90 10.28 10.35
CA GLY A 176 7.81 11.52 11.12
C GLY A 176 7.02 12.64 10.43
N HIS A 177 6.33 12.36 9.32
CA HIS A 177 5.41 13.31 8.71
C HIS A 177 4.08 13.37 9.47
N ARG A 178 3.43 14.52 9.46
CA ARG A 178 2.06 14.67 9.97
C ARG A 178 1.07 14.39 8.85
N VAL A 179 0.24 13.36 9.00
CA VAL A 179 -0.77 12.99 7.99
C VAL A 179 -2.15 13.50 8.40
N VAL A 180 -2.71 14.41 7.62
CA VAL A 180 -4.10 14.89 7.77
C VAL A 180 -5.01 14.11 6.83
N ARG A 181 -5.88 13.26 7.37
CA ARG A 181 -6.80 12.43 6.58
C ARG A 181 -8.02 13.22 6.17
N LEU A 182 -8.24 13.37 4.86
CA LEU A 182 -9.44 13.99 4.31
C LEU A 182 -10.53 12.92 4.14
N VAL A 183 -11.51 12.91 5.05
CA VAL A 183 -12.51 11.86 5.17
C VAL A 183 -13.90 12.37 4.77
N ARG A 184 -14.71 11.52 4.12
CA ARG A 184 -16.08 11.88 3.69
C ARG A 184 -17.14 11.79 4.80
N GLY A 185 -16.77 11.20 5.94
CA GLY A 185 -17.66 11.06 7.09
C GLY A 185 -17.25 12.02 8.20
N THR A 186 -17.84 11.86 9.38
CA THR A 186 -17.50 12.64 10.57
C THR A 186 -16.04 12.39 10.99
N PRO A 187 -15.21 13.43 11.11
CA PRO A 187 -13.84 13.32 11.63
C PRO A 187 -13.84 12.75 13.05
N ARG A 188 -12.88 11.87 13.35
CA ARG A 188 -12.75 11.19 14.65
C ARG A 188 -11.55 11.65 15.48
N GLY A 189 -10.78 12.62 14.98
CA GLY A 189 -9.61 13.14 15.67
C GLY A 189 -9.02 14.38 15.00
N ALA A 190 -8.02 14.98 15.63
CA ALA A 190 -7.40 16.23 15.19
C ALA A 190 -6.68 16.14 13.84
N ASP A 191 -6.29 14.93 13.42
CA ASP A 191 -5.64 14.66 12.13
C ASP A 191 -6.63 14.06 11.11
N GLU A 192 -7.94 14.30 11.29
CA GLU A 192 -8.97 14.07 10.28
C GLU A 192 -9.70 15.39 9.99
N ARG A 193 -9.96 15.68 8.70
CA ARG A 193 -10.81 16.80 8.27
C ARG A 193 -11.96 16.27 7.42
N HIS A 194 -13.15 16.84 7.60
CA HIS A 194 -14.29 16.50 6.76
C HIS A 194 -14.02 17.03 5.34
N TRP A 195 -14.17 16.16 4.36
CA TRP A 195 -14.06 16.51 2.94
C TRP A 195 -15.35 16.13 2.23
N ASP A 196 -16.10 17.15 1.80
CA ASP A 196 -17.17 16.98 0.82
C ASP A 196 -16.54 17.00 -0.59
N PRO A 197 -16.65 15.90 -1.37
CA PRO A 197 -16.12 15.85 -2.73
C PRO A 197 -16.77 16.84 -3.71
N HIS A 198 -18.00 17.30 -3.45
CA HIS A 198 -18.75 18.18 -4.35
C HIS A 198 -18.58 19.66 -4.00
N ASP A 199 -18.42 19.96 -2.71
CA ASP A 199 -18.28 21.31 -2.18
C ASP A 199 -17.24 21.35 -1.05
N PRO A 200 -15.94 21.19 -1.36
CA PRO A 200 -14.92 21.12 -0.34
C PRO A 200 -14.74 22.49 0.33
N ASP A 201 -14.61 22.48 1.66
CA ASP A 201 -14.38 23.67 2.48
C ASP A 201 -13.18 24.50 1.95
N PRO A 202 -13.33 25.82 1.76
CA PRO A 202 -12.21 26.70 1.37
C PRO A 202 -10.97 26.61 2.26
N GLU A 203 -11.12 26.30 3.54
CA GLU A 203 -10.03 26.16 4.52
C GLU A 203 -9.53 24.71 4.67
N LEU A 204 -10.04 23.78 3.86
CA LEU A 204 -9.71 22.35 3.94
C LEU A 204 -8.19 22.07 3.93
N LEU A 205 -7.43 22.92 3.24
CA LEU A 205 -5.99 22.78 3.01
C LEU A 205 -5.12 23.75 3.83
N THR A 206 -5.69 24.47 4.80
CA THR A 206 -4.92 25.37 5.68
C THR A 206 -3.85 24.59 6.46
N GLY A 207 -2.59 25.07 6.41
CA GLY A 207 -1.45 24.45 7.08
C GLY A 207 -1.01 23.10 6.49
N ILE A 208 -1.33 22.83 5.23
CA ILE A 208 -0.92 21.63 4.49
C ILE A 208 0.17 21.98 3.49
N ASP A 209 1.27 21.22 3.49
CA ASP A 209 2.41 21.43 2.59
C ASP A 209 2.25 20.67 1.27
N ALA A 210 1.60 19.50 1.32
CA ALA A 210 1.42 18.59 0.19
C ALA A 210 0.07 17.88 0.23
N VAL A 211 -0.52 17.61 -0.95
CA VAL A 211 -1.77 16.85 -1.08
C VAL A 211 -1.54 15.57 -1.87
N ILE A 212 -1.99 14.45 -1.32
CA ILE A 212 -2.05 13.16 -2.01
C ILE A 212 -3.51 12.78 -2.23
N HIS A 213 -3.93 12.74 -3.50
CA HIS A 213 -5.30 12.46 -3.89
C HIS A 213 -5.48 11.00 -4.33
N LEU A 214 -5.96 10.12 -3.45
CA LEU A 214 -6.20 8.69 -3.72
C LEU A 214 -7.69 8.32 -3.79
N ALA A 215 -8.59 9.27 -3.53
CA ALA A 215 -10.01 8.98 -3.48
C ALA A 215 -10.59 8.64 -4.86
N GLY A 216 -11.43 7.61 -4.90
CA GLY A 216 -12.21 7.22 -6.07
C GLY A 216 -13.07 6.02 -5.75
N ALA A 217 -14.22 5.87 -6.41
CA ALA A 217 -15.04 4.68 -6.27
C ALA A 217 -14.28 3.45 -6.81
N SER A 218 -14.51 2.28 -6.20
CA SER A 218 -13.92 1.04 -6.70
C SER A 218 -14.30 0.81 -8.17
N ILE A 219 -13.32 0.46 -9.01
CA ILE A 219 -13.58 0.01 -10.38
C ILE A 219 -14.15 -1.42 -10.41
N ALA A 220 -13.97 -2.19 -9.34
CA ALA A 220 -14.46 -3.56 -9.27
C ALA A 220 -15.99 -3.59 -9.28
N GLY A 221 -16.55 -4.50 -10.06
CA GLY A 221 -17.99 -4.64 -10.26
C GLY A 221 -18.34 -4.73 -11.74
N ARG A 222 -19.63 -4.92 -12.01
CA ARG A 222 -20.15 -5.02 -13.38
C ARG A 222 -20.26 -3.63 -14.00
N PHE A 223 -19.73 -3.45 -15.22
CA PHE A 223 -19.73 -2.17 -15.93
C PHE A 223 -21.12 -1.84 -16.53
N THR A 224 -22.10 -1.59 -15.66
CA THR A 224 -23.39 -1.01 -16.03
C THR A 224 -23.25 0.50 -16.28
N THR A 225 -24.23 1.13 -16.93
CA THR A 225 -24.23 2.58 -17.13
C THR A 225 -24.12 3.33 -15.81
N ALA A 226 -24.87 2.90 -14.78
CA ALA A 226 -24.80 3.49 -13.44
C ALA A 226 -23.40 3.36 -12.81
N HIS A 227 -22.76 2.18 -12.93
CA HIS A 227 -21.41 1.96 -12.40
C HIS A 227 -20.37 2.81 -13.13
N ARG A 228 -20.47 2.92 -14.46
CA ARG A 228 -19.59 3.79 -15.26
C ARG A 228 -19.75 5.28 -14.89
N ASN A 229 -20.97 5.75 -14.71
CA ASN A 229 -21.22 7.12 -14.26
C ASN A 229 -20.64 7.35 -12.86
N ALA A 230 -20.85 6.42 -11.93
CA ALA A 230 -20.28 6.49 -10.58
C ALA A 230 -18.74 6.51 -10.60
N ILE A 231 -18.10 5.71 -11.47
CA ILE A 231 -16.64 5.73 -11.67
C ILE A 231 -16.18 7.14 -12.09
N ARG A 232 -16.87 7.76 -13.04
CA ARG A 232 -16.55 9.08 -13.59
C ARG A 232 -16.77 10.20 -12.56
N GLU A 233 -17.97 10.24 -11.97
CA GLU A 233 -18.39 11.27 -11.02
C GLU A 233 -17.55 11.24 -9.73
N SER A 234 -17.14 10.06 -9.27
CA SER A 234 -16.29 9.93 -8.09
C SER A 234 -14.83 10.37 -8.29
N ARG A 235 -14.42 10.70 -9.52
CA ARG A 235 -13.03 11.07 -9.87
C ARG A 235 -12.94 12.50 -10.37
N ILE A 236 -13.63 12.82 -11.45
CA ILE A 236 -13.37 14.04 -12.23
C ILE A 236 -13.79 15.30 -11.46
N GLY A 237 -15.05 15.38 -11.05
CA GLY A 237 -15.58 16.52 -10.30
C GLY A 237 -14.79 16.78 -9.01
N PRO A 238 -14.65 15.77 -8.13
CA PRO A 238 -13.88 15.89 -6.90
C PRO A 238 -12.42 16.29 -7.11
N THR A 239 -11.74 15.71 -8.09
CA THR A 239 -10.35 16.07 -8.42
C THR A 239 -10.26 17.53 -8.83
N ARG A 240 -11.18 17.99 -9.69
CA ARG A 240 -11.20 19.37 -10.17
C ARG A 240 -11.43 20.37 -9.04
N ARG A 241 -12.40 20.11 -8.15
CA ARG A 241 -12.66 20.98 -6.99
C ARG A 241 -11.48 21.02 -6.03
N LEU A 242 -10.85 19.88 -5.78
CA LEU A 242 -9.64 19.85 -4.97
C LEU A 242 -8.51 20.63 -5.64
N ALA A 243 -8.27 20.47 -6.94
CA ALA A 243 -7.28 21.22 -7.69
C ALA A 243 -7.53 22.74 -7.68
N GLU A 244 -8.79 23.16 -7.79
CA GLU A 244 -9.21 24.57 -7.66
C GLU A 244 -8.92 25.13 -6.25
N LEU A 245 -9.01 24.33 -5.19
CA LEU A 245 -8.65 24.78 -3.84
C LEU A 245 -7.15 24.97 -3.66
N LEU A 246 -6.33 24.08 -4.22
CA LEU A 246 -4.87 24.23 -4.13
C LEU A 246 -4.38 25.55 -4.75
N GLY A 247 -5.04 26.00 -5.82
CA GLY A 247 -4.67 27.21 -6.54
C GLY A 247 -4.93 28.55 -5.81
N ARG A 248 -5.72 28.54 -4.73
CA ARG A 248 -6.22 29.78 -4.08
C ARG A 248 -5.35 30.31 -2.94
N GLY A 249 -4.32 29.59 -2.50
CA GLY A 249 -3.52 29.95 -1.32
C GLY A 249 -2.07 30.33 -1.64
N ALA A 250 -1.66 31.56 -1.31
CA ALA A 250 -0.25 32.00 -1.43
C ALA A 250 0.70 31.13 -0.57
N ASP A 251 0.20 30.64 0.57
CA ASP A 251 0.87 29.69 1.48
C ASP A 251 0.29 28.27 1.37
N GLY A 252 -0.33 27.95 0.23
CA GLY A 252 -0.96 26.66 -0.02
C GLY A 252 0.02 25.53 -0.38
N PRO A 253 -0.49 24.28 -0.49
CA PRO A 253 0.32 23.12 -0.81
C PRO A 253 1.11 23.30 -2.10
N ARG A 254 2.40 22.95 -2.09
CA ARG A 254 3.31 23.12 -3.24
C ARG A 254 3.20 21.99 -4.27
N VAL A 255 2.63 20.86 -3.87
CA VAL A 255 2.50 19.67 -4.70
C VAL A 255 1.15 18.99 -4.54
N LEU A 256 0.59 18.57 -5.68
CA LEU A 256 -0.53 17.64 -5.79
C LEU A 256 -0.03 16.34 -6.42
N ILE A 257 -0.08 15.26 -5.65
CA ILE A 257 0.19 13.91 -6.14
C ILE A 257 -1.16 13.23 -6.31
N SER A 258 -1.65 13.17 -7.54
CA SER A 258 -2.93 12.57 -7.86
C SER A 258 -2.73 11.13 -8.30
N ALA A 259 -3.56 10.23 -7.78
CA ALA A 259 -3.71 8.92 -8.38
C ALA A 259 -4.15 9.05 -9.85
N SER A 260 -3.72 8.08 -10.64
CA SER A 260 -4.14 7.83 -12.01
C SER A 260 -4.05 6.31 -12.26
N ALA A 261 -4.21 5.84 -13.50
CA ALA A 261 -4.10 4.44 -13.84
C ALA A 261 -3.45 4.23 -15.21
N VAL A 262 -2.79 3.08 -15.37
CA VAL A 262 -2.33 2.60 -16.69
C VAL A 262 -3.48 2.40 -17.69
N GLY A 263 -4.73 2.40 -17.23
CA GLY A 263 -5.93 2.50 -18.06
C GLY A 263 -5.92 3.67 -19.05
N TYR A 264 -5.12 4.71 -18.82
CA TYR A 264 -4.84 5.78 -19.80
C TYR A 264 -4.45 5.24 -21.18
N TYR A 265 -3.68 4.16 -21.22
CA TYR A 265 -3.15 3.58 -22.45
C TYR A 265 -4.15 2.73 -23.23
N GLY A 266 -5.39 2.62 -22.76
CA GLY A 266 -6.44 1.78 -23.37
C GLY A 266 -6.31 0.31 -23.01
N TYR A 267 -7.36 -0.47 -23.24
CA TYR A 267 -7.40 -1.86 -22.75
C TYR A 267 -6.49 -2.83 -23.52
N ASP A 268 -6.09 -2.51 -24.75
CA ASP A 268 -5.23 -3.39 -25.56
C ASP A 268 -4.27 -2.57 -26.43
N ARG A 269 -2.97 -2.83 -26.27
CA ARG A 269 -1.89 -2.25 -27.07
C ARG A 269 -0.95 -3.34 -27.60
N ALA A 270 -1.44 -4.57 -27.69
CA ALA A 270 -0.69 -5.73 -28.14
C ALA A 270 0.67 -5.86 -27.40
N ASP A 271 1.78 -5.89 -28.13
CA ASP A 271 3.16 -6.00 -27.60
C ASP A 271 3.91 -4.66 -27.53
N GLU A 272 3.24 -3.53 -27.80
CA GLU A 272 3.82 -2.19 -27.73
C GLU A 272 4.33 -1.88 -26.32
N MET A 273 5.57 -1.37 -26.22
CA MET A 273 6.12 -0.88 -24.96
C MET A 273 5.59 0.52 -24.69
N LEU A 274 4.85 0.67 -23.59
CA LEU A 274 4.18 1.92 -23.23
C LEU A 274 4.98 2.66 -22.17
N THR A 275 5.32 3.92 -22.43
CA THR A 275 6.00 4.83 -21.48
C THR A 275 5.11 6.03 -21.17
N GLU A 276 5.57 6.94 -20.32
CA GLU A 276 4.88 8.18 -20.01
C GLU A 276 4.73 9.12 -21.22
N GLU A 277 5.49 8.89 -22.29
CA GLU A 277 5.40 9.61 -23.57
C GLU A 277 4.39 9.00 -24.55
N SER A 278 3.97 7.75 -24.31
CA SER A 278 2.99 7.09 -25.17
C SER A 278 1.63 7.78 -25.10
N GLY A 279 1.00 7.91 -26.27
CA GLY A 279 -0.34 8.49 -26.40
C GLY A 279 -1.42 7.68 -25.69
N ARG A 280 -2.50 8.38 -25.34
CA ARG A 280 -3.74 7.80 -24.80
C ARG A 280 -4.26 6.70 -25.72
N GLY A 281 -4.72 5.59 -25.14
CA GLY A 281 -5.40 4.55 -25.91
C GLY A 281 -6.91 4.74 -25.97
N GLU A 282 -7.58 3.70 -26.42
CA GLU A 282 -9.02 3.68 -26.65
C GLU A 282 -9.80 3.02 -25.50
N GLY A 283 -11.09 3.30 -25.45
CA GLY A 283 -12.04 2.67 -24.53
C GLY A 283 -12.42 3.57 -23.36
N PHE A 284 -13.48 3.15 -22.66
CA PHE A 284 -14.11 3.94 -21.61
C PHE A 284 -13.13 4.29 -20.48
N LEU A 285 -12.33 3.34 -20.01
CA LEU A 285 -11.34 3.62 -18.97
C LEU A 285 -10.26 4.61 -19.43
N ALA A 286 -9.87 4.60 -20.70
CA ALA A 286 -8.90 5.56 -21.21
C ALA A 286 -9.47 6.98 -21.23
N ASP A 287 -10.75 7.13 -21.63
CA ASP A 287 -11.46 8.42 -21.58
C ASP A 287 -11.57 8.93 -20.14
N VAL A 288 -12.01 8.07 -19.20
CA VAL A 288 -12.13 8.42 -17.78
C VAL A 288 -10.80 8.86 -17.20
N VAL A 289 -9.71 8.12 -17.47
CA VAL A 289 -8.39 8.45 -16.92
C VAL A 289 -7.86 9.74 -17.51
N ALA A 290 -8.03 9.98 -18.82
CA ALA A 290 -7.61 11.23 -19.44
C ALA A 290 -8.38 12.45 -18.89
N GLU A 291 -9.70 12.35 -18.73
CA GLU A 291 -10.50 13.42 -18.13
C GLU A 291 -10.14 13.62 -16.64
N TRP A 292 -9.83 12.54 -15.91
CA TRP A 292 -9.39 12.60 -14.53
C TRP A 292 -8.03 13.30 -14.39
N GLU A 293 -7.06 12.96 -15.24
CA GLU A 293 -5.76 13.65 -15.26
C GLU A 293 -5.92 15.12 -15.62
N ALA A 294 -6.77 15.45 -16.61
CA ALA A 294 -7.05 16.82 -17.02
C ALA A 294 -7.72 17.65 -15.90
N ALA A 295 -8.50 17.02 -15.03
CA ALA A 295 -9.15 17.68 -13.88
C ALA A 295 -8.16 18.31 -12.90
N THR A 296 -6.88 17.91 -12.92
CA THR A 296 -5.81 18.53 -12.12
C THR A 296 -5.31 19.87 -12.70
N GLY A 297 -5.78 20.26 -13.88
CA GLY A 297 -5.39 21.45 -14.61
C GLY A 297 -5.35 22.75 -13.80
N PRO A 298 -6.38 23.08 -12.98
CA PRO A 298 -6.38 24.30 -12.18
C PRO A 298 -5.14 24.44 -11.28
N ALA A 299 -4.76 23.37 -10.57
CA ALA A 299 -3.56 23.39 -9.73
C ALA A 299 -2.29 23.66 -10.55
N ARG A 300 -2.17 23.08 -11.75
CA ARG A 300 -1.01 23.31 -12.64
C ARG A 300 -0.95 24.76 -13.13
N GLN A 301 -2.10 25.35 -13.45
CA GLN A 301 -2.20 26.73 -13.92
C GLN A 301 -1.75 27.71 -12.85
N ASP A 302 -2.01 27.39 -11.59
CA ASP A 302 -1.59 28.19 -10.43
C ASP A 302 -0.19 27.82 -9.90
N GLY A 303 0.62 27.13 -10.72
CA GLY A 303 2.02 26.86 -10.42
C GLY A 303 2.28 25.72 -9.43
N VAL A 304 1.26 24.98 -9.01
CA VAL A 304 1.42 23.79 -8.15
C VAL A 304 2.02 22.65 -8.98
N ARG A 305 3.06 22.00 -8.43
CA ARG A 305 3.64 20.81 -9.07
C ARG A 305 2.63 19.67 -9.00
N VAL A 306 2.22 19.15 -10.16
CA VAL A 306 1.30 18.01 -10.24
C VAL A 306 2.03 16.77 -10.69
N VAL A 307 1.88 15.66 -9.95
CA VAL A 307 2.35 14.33 -10.32
C VAL A 307 1.13 13.42 -10.51
N LEU A 308 1.05 12.74 -11.64
CA LEU A 308 -0.06 11.86 -12.02
C LEU A 308 0.42 10.42 -11.99
N VAL A 309 0.09 9.68 -10.93
CA VAL A 309 0.64 8.34 -10.67
C VAL A 309 -0.20 7.28 -11.38
N ARG A 310 0.18 6.93 -12.62
CA ARG A 310 -0.47 5.91 -13.45
C ARG A 310 -0.18 4.52 -12.90
N THR A 311 -1.04 4.07 -12.00
CA THR A 311 -0.82 2.84 -11.22
C THR A 311 -1.18 1.60 -12.04
N GLY A 312 -0.31 0.57 -11.98
CA GLY A 312 -0.58 -0.77 -12.51
C GLY A 312 -1.47 -1.65 -11.62
N ILE A 313 -1.43 -2.95 -11.84
CA ILE A 313 -2.16 -3.93 -11.01
C ILE A 313 -1.43 -4.12 -9.68
N VAL A 314 -1.95 -3.46 -8.64
CA VAL A 314 -1.38 -3.52 -7.28
C VAL A 314 -1.49 -4.93 -6.70
N GLN A 315 -0.35 -5.46 -6.27
CA GLN A 315 -0.24 -6.75 -5.59
C GLN A 315 -0.33 -6.55 -4.08
N SER A 316 -1.41 -7.05 -3.48
CA SER A 316 -1.57 -7.12 -2.03
C SER A 316 -2.52 -8.25 -1.63
N PRO A 317 -2.21 -9.06 -0.60
CA PRO A 317 -3.18 -10.03 -0.06
C PRO A 317 -4.39 -9.37 0.62
N ARG A 318 -4.30 -8.08 0.98
CA ARG A 318 -5.35 -7.33 1.69
C ARG A 318 -6.37 -6.66 0.76
N GLY A 319 -6.13 -6.66 -0.56
CA GLY A 319 -7.02 -6.02 -1.52
C GLY A 319 -6.62 -6.25 -2.97
N GLY A 320 -7.43 -5.76 -3.91
CA GLY A 320 -7.14 -5.88 -5.34
C GLY A 320 -7.16 -7.33 -5.85
N THR A 321 -6.51 -7.54 -6.99
CA THR A 321 -6.59 -8.82 -7.73
C THR A 321 -5.98 -9.99 -6.97
N LEU A 322 -4.88 -9.77 -6.23
CA LEU A 322 -4.22 -10.85 -5.49
C LEU A 322 -5.08 -11.39 -4.35
N GLN A 323 -5.86 -10.55 -3.66
CA GLN A 323 -6.82 -11.00 -2.65
C GLN A 323 -7.87 -11.96 -3.23
N LEU A 324 -8.34 -11.70 -4.46
CA LEU A 324 -9.32 -12.53 -5.16
C LEU A 324 -8.71 -13.84 -5.66
N LEU A 325 -7.50 -13.79 -6.22
CA LEU A 325 -6.84 -14.96 -6.82
C LEU A 325 -6.25 -15.91 -5.77
N ARG A 326 -5.72 -15.37 -4.66
CA ARG A 326 -5.05 -16.15 -3.61
C ARG A 326 -5.84 -17.39 -3.15
N PRO A 327 -7.13 -17.32 -2.76
CA PRO A 327 -7.87 -18.49 -2.31
C PRO A 327 -8.03 -19.55 -3.41
N LEU A 328 -8.29 -19.13 -4.66
CA LEU A 328 -8.43 -20.05 -5.80
C LEU A 328 -7.12 -20.80 -6.06
N PHE A 329 -6.00 -20.08 -6.11
CA PHE A 329 -4.69 -20.70 -6.29
C PHE A 329 -4.30 -21.57 -5.09
N SER A 330 -4.62 -21.15 -3.86
CA SER A 330 -4.35 -21.94 -2.65
C SER A 330 -5.10 -23.28 -2.63
N ALA A 331 -6.28 -23.33 -3.26
CA ALA A 331 -7.08 -24.54 -3.45
C ALA A 331 -6.66 -25.38 -4.69
N GLY A 332 -5.67 -24.95 -5.46
CA GLY A 332 -5.27 -25.62 -6.71
C GLY A 332 -6.24 -25.41 -7.89
N LEU A 333 -7.15 -24.44 -7.77
CA LEU A 333 -8.14 -24.05 -8.79
C LEU A 333 -7.69 -22.83 -9.61
N GLY A 334 -6.45 -22.38 -9.41
CA GLY A 334 -5.86 -21.29 -10.17
C GLY A 334 -5.50 -21.72 -11.59
N GLY A 335 -5.57 -20.79 -12.53
CA GLY A 335 -5.30 -21.05 -13.93
C GLY A 335 -4.95 -19.81 -14.73
N ARG A 336 -4.52 -20.01 -15.98
CA ARG A 336 -4.33 -18.92 -16.94
C ARG A 336 -5.68 -18.39 -17.40
N LEU A 337 -5.74 -17.10 -17.70
CA LEU A 337 -6.90 -16.46 -18.29
C LEU A 337 -6.73 -16.40 -19.82
N GLY A 338 -7.68 -16.97 -20.56
CA GLY A 338 -7.64 -16.99 -22.02
C GLY A 338 -6.44 -17.75 -22.57
N ASP A 339 -5.76 -17.17 -23.56
CA ASP A 339 -4.51 -17.71 -24.14
C ASP A 339 -3.28 -17.47 -23.25
N GLY A 340 -3.40 -16.60 -22.24
CA GLY A 340 -2.35 -16.26 -21.30
C GLY A 340 -1.30 -15.27 -21.85
N ARG A 341 -1.51 -14.69 -23.04
CA ARG A 341 -0.55 -13.80 -23.70
C ARG A 341 -0.64 -12.34 -23.26
N GLN A 342 -1.77 -11.94 -22.68
CA GLN A 342 -1.99 -10.56 -22.23
C GLN A 342 -0.91 -10.12 -21.24
N TRP A 343 -0.43 -8.89 -21.42
CA TRP A 343 0.57 -8.27 -20.55
C TRP A 343 -0.07 -7.73 -19.27
N LEU A 344 0.51 -8.08 -18.13
CA LEU A 344 0.17 -7.56 -16.81
C LEU A 344 1.29 -6.64 -16.35
N SER A 345 0.98 -5.34 -16.35
CA SER A 345 1.80 -4.34 -15.69
C SER A 345 1.38 -4.27 -14.22
N TRP A 346 2.13 -4.94 -13.35
CA TRP A 346 1.84 -5.10 -11.93
C TRP A 346 2.75 -4.20 -11.09
N ILE A 347 2.44 -4.00 -9.81
CA ILE A 347 3.34 -3.36 -8.85
C ILE A 347 3.11 -3.90 -7.44
N GLY A 348 4.16 -4.10 -6.64
CA GLY A 348 4.03 -4.37 -5.20
C GLY A 348 3.42 -3.17 -4.46
N ILE A 349 2.61 -3.41 -3.43
CA ILE A 349 2.01 -2.30 -2.67
C ILE A 349 3.07 -1.40 -2.01
N ASP A 350 4.20 -1.96 -1.58
CA ASP A 350 5.28 -1.19 -0.94
C ASP A 350 6.06 -0.35 -1.96
N ASP A 351 6.34 -0.88 -3.16
CA ASP A 351 6.90 -0.09 -4.28
C ASP A 351 5.97 1.07 -4.67
N LEU A 352 4.64 0.83 -4.69
CA LEU A 352 3.69 1.89 -4.97
C LEU A 352 3.74 3.00 -3.91
N VAL A 353 3.83 2.62 -2.63
CA VAL A 353 3.99 3.57 -1.52
C VAL A 353 5.27 4.39 -1.67
N ASP A 354 6.38 3.74 -2.04
CA ASP A 354 7.66 4.42 -2.29
C ASP A 354 7.59 5.42 -3.44
N ILE A 355 6.80 5.14 -4.49
CA ILE A 355 6.62 6.06 -5.62
C ILE A 355 5.80 7.30 -5.19
N TYR A 356 4.73 7.11 -4.42
CA TYR A 356 3.99 8.25 -3.85
C TYR A 356 4.87 9.08 -2.90
N HIS A 357 5.69 8.41 -2.09
CA HIS A 357 6.65 9.09 -1.22
C HIS A 357 7.71 9.85 -2.02
N ARG A 358 8.29 9.22 -3.05
CA ARG A 358 9.26 9.86 -3.95
C ARG A 358 8.69 11.10 -4.61
N ALA A 359 7.44 11.06 -5.06
CA ALA A 359 6.79 12.21 -5.66
C ALA A 359 6.69 13.44 -4.72
N LEU A 360 6.82 13.26 -3.39
CA LEU A 360 6.89 14.37 -2.43
C LEU A 360 8.21 15.14 -2.55
N TRP A 361 9.34 14.44 -2.65
CA TRP A 361 10.68 15.03 -2.52
C TRP A 361 11.45 15.15 -3.82
N ASP A 362 11.15 14.33 -4.83
CA ASP A 362 11.77 14.42 -6.13
C ASP A 362 11.07 15.50 -6.96
N THR A 363 11.64 16.71 -6.94
CA THR A 363 11.08 17.88 -7.64
C THR A 363 11.17 17.76 -9.16
N ALA A 364 11.98 16.84 -9.70
CA ALA A 364 12.05 16.58 -11.14
C ALA A 364 10.84 15.76 -11.61
N LEU A 365 10.20 14.99 -10.72
CA LEU A 365 8.96 14.29 -11.05
C LEU A 365 7.78 15.26 -11.11
N SER A 366 7.23 15.42 -12.31
CA SER A 366 6.03 16.19 -12.61
C SER A 366 5.31 15.61 -13.83
N GLY A 367 4.00 15.79 -13.94
CA GLY A 367 3.18 15.15 -14.97
C GLY A 367 3.01 13.64 -14.75
N PRO A 368 2.78 12.85 -15.82
CA PRO A 368 2.57 11.41 -15.70
C PRO A 368 3.81 10.68 -15.20
N VAL A 369 3.58 9.70 -14.32
CA VAL A 369 4.58 8.75 -13.81
C VAL A 369 3.95 7.37 -13.78
N ASN A 370 4.52 6.41 -14.49
CA ASN A 370 4.04 5.03 -14.49
C ASN A 370 4.49 4.32 -13.21
N ALA A 371 3.54 4.01 -12.34
CA ALA A 371 3.79 3.24 -11.13
C ALA A 371 3.53 1.75 -11.40
N VAL A 372 4.50 1.14 -12.07
CA VAL A 372 4.56 -0.28 -12.42
C VAL A 372 5.95 -0.82 -12.07
N ALA A 373 6.04 -2.12 -11.74
CA ALA A 373 7.32 -2.81 -11.61
C ALA A 373 8.07 -2.78 -12.96
N PRO A 374 9.42 -2.81 -12.95
CA PRO A 374 10.22 -2.68 -14.18
C PRO A 374 10.05 -3.86 -15.15
N GLN A 375 9.52 -5.00 -14.68
CA GLN A 375 9.35 -6.22 -15.45
C GLN A 375 7.85 -6.58 -15.54
N PRO A 376 7.11 -6.05 -16.53
CA PRO A 376 5.77 -6.55 -16.82
C PRO A 376 5.86 -8.01 -17.26
N VAL A 377 4.86 -8.81 -16.89
CA VAL A 377 4.83 -10.25 -17.19
C VAL A 377 3.61 -10.60 -18.03
N ARG A 378 3.66 -11.74 -18.73
CA ARG A 378 2.44 -12.28 -19.36
C ARG A 378 1.57 -12.99 -18.32
N ASN A 379 0.26 -13.11 -18.57
CA ASN A 379 -0.65 -13.81 -17.67
C ASN A 379 -0.23 -15.26 -17.39
N ALA A 380 0.24 -15.98 -18.42
CA ALA A 380 0.73 -17.34 -18.25
C ALA A 380 1.91 -17.42 -17.27
N GLU A 381 2.78 -16.41 -17.26
CA GLU A 381 3.90 -16.30 -16.33
C GLU A 381 3.40 -15.94 -14.93
N TYR A 382 2.53 -14.93 -14.80
CA TYR A 382 1.92 -14.58 -13.51
C TYR A 382 1.25 -15.79 -12.84
N THR A 383 0.43 -16.54 -13.59
CA THR A 383 -0.23 -17.76 -13.10
C THR A 383 0.80 -18.79 -12.64
N ARG A 384 1.85 -19.03 -13.42
CA ARG A 384 2.89 -20.00 -13.06
C ARG A 384 3.62 -19.59 -11.79
N THR A 385 4.03 -18.32 -11.69
CA THR A 385 4.77 -17.78 -10.54
C THR A 385 3.91 -17.83 -9.28
N LEU A 386 2.65 -17.41 -9.32
CA LEU A 386 1.75 -17.46 -8.16
C LEU A 386 1.52 -18.91 -7.69
N ALA A 387 1.34 -19.85 -8.63
CA ALA A 387 1.19 -21.27 -8.32
C ALA A 387 2.43 -21.87 -7.66
N GLN A 388 3.62 -21.52 -8.18
CA GLN A 388 4.91 -21.93 -7.62
C GLN A 388 5.13 -21.37 -6.21
N VAL A 389 4.84 -20.08 -5.99
CA VAL A 389 4.97 -19.42 -4.68
C VAL A 389 4.03 -20.05 -3.65
N LEU A 390 2.82 -20.44 -4.06
CA LEU A 390 1.85 -21.09 -3.18
C LEU A 390 2.04 -22.61 -3.05
N HIS A 391 3.00 -23.19 -3.78
CA HIS A 391 3.22 -24.64 -3.85
C HIS A 391 1.94 -25.42 -4.24
N ARG A 392 1.26 -24.93 -5.29
CA ARG A 392 0.03 -25.54 -5.82
C ARG A 392 0.10 -25.73 -7.33
N PRO A 393 -0.54 -26.76 -7.90
CA PRO A 393 -0.64 -26.89 -9.34
C PRO A 393 -1.54 -25.78 -9.92
N ALA A 394 -1.25 -25.35 -11.15
CA ALA A 394 -2.08 -24.41 -11.93
C ALA A 394 -2.21 -24.89 -13.38
N VAL A 395 -2.68 -26.13 -13.53
CA VAL A 395 -2.73 -26.82 -14.84
C VAL A 395 -4.07 -26.57 -15.55
N LEU A 396 -5.13 -26.29 -14.81
CA LEU A 396 -6.47 -26.10 -15.37
C LEU A 396 -6.61 -24.67 -15.93
N PRO A 397 -6.92 -24.49 -17.23
CA PRO A 397 -7.26 -23.17 -17.75
C PRO A 397 -8.54 -22.65 -17.08
N VAL A 398 -8.58 -21.37 -16.71
CA VAL A 398 -9.81 -20.77 -16.16
C VAL A 398 -10.84 -20.70 -17.29
N PRO A 399 -12.07 -21.20 -17.11
CA PRO A 399 -13.12 -21.02 -18.11
C PRO A 399 -13.32 -19.52 -18.39
N ALA A 400 -13.28 -19.13 -19.67
CA ALA A 400 -13.40 -17.73 -20.11
C ALA A 400 -14.71 -17.03 -19.65
N LEU A 401 -15.69 -17.81 -19.18
CA LEU A 401 -16.96 -17.35 -18.64
C LEU A 401 -16.83 -16.62 -17.29
N GLY A 402 -15.82 -16.92 -16.46
CA GLY A 402 -15.71 -16.40 -15.09
C GLY A 402 -15.69 -14.87 -15.01
N PRO A 403 -14.76 -14.17 -15.70
CA PRO A 403 -14.69 -12.71 -15.67
C PRO A 403 -15.93 -12.03 -16.29
N ARG A 404 -16.51 -12.61 -17.34
CA ARG A 404 -17.74 -12.08 -17.98
C ARG A 404 -18.93 -12.13 -17.03
N LEU A 405 -19.06 -13.19 -16.24
CA LEU A 405 -20.12 -13.31 -15.23
C LEU A 405 -19.94 -12.28 -14.10
N LEU A 406 -18.71 -12.06 -13.64
CA LEU A 406 -18.41 -11.16 -12.52
C LEU A 406 -18.40 -9.67 -12.91
N LEU A 407 -17.83 -9.33 -14.07
CA LEU A 407 -17.54 -7.95 -14.47
C LEU A 407 -18.38 -7.47 -15.66
N GLY A 408 -19.16 -8.36 -16.28
CA GLY A 408 -19.80 -8.12 -17.58
C GLY A 408 -18.78 -8.12 -18.74
N ASP A 409 -19.25 -8.05 -19.98
CA ASP A 409 -18.37 -8.12 -21.15
C ASP A 409 -17.36 -6.96 -21.22
N GLN A 410 -17.81 -5.75 -20.87
CA GLN A 410 -16.95 -4.57 -20.87
C GLN A 410 -15.89 -4.65 -19.77
N GLY A 411 -16.24 -5.02 -18.54
CA GLY A 411 -15.26 -5.16 -17.45
C GLY A 411 -14.32 -6.35 -17.66
N ALA A 412 -14.80 -7.44 -18.29
CA ALA A 412 -13.93 -8.53 -18.72
C ALA A 412 -12.90 -8.05 -19.75
N ARG A 413 -13.31 -7.25 -20.75
CA ARG A 413 -12.40 -6.71 -21.77
C ARG A 413 -11.44 -5.64 -21.20
N GLU A 414 -11.99 -4.66 -20.48
CA GLU A 414 -11.24 -3.47 -20.04
C GLU A 414 -10.39 -3.68 -18.79
N LEU A 415 -10.64 -4.74 -18.01
CA LEU A 415 -9.86 -5.05 -16.80
C LEU A 415 -9.24 -6.45 -16.82
N ALA A 416 -10.05 -7.49 -17.03
CA ALA A 416 -9.54 -8.86 -16.88
C ALA A 416 -8.64 -9.28 -18.05
N CYS A 417 -9.05 -8.96 -19.27
CA CYS A 417 -8.34 -9.26 -20.52
C CYS A 417 -7.49 -8.10 -21.02
N ALA A 418 -7.34 -7.03 -20.22
CA ALA A 418 -6.50 -5.91 -20.61
C ALA A 418 -5.06 -6.37 -20.81
N SER A 419 -4.41 -5.86 -21.86
CA SER A 419 -3.04 -6.19 -22.24
C SER A 419 -2.26 -4.90 -22.43
N GLN A 420 -1.44 -4.57 -21.44
CA GLN A 420 -0.62 -3.37 -21.44
C GLN A 420 0.79 -3.71 -20.97
N ARG A 421 1.79 -3.48 -21.83
CA ARG A 421 3.20 -3.64 -21.51
C ARG A 421 3.81 -2.29 -21.13
N VAL A 422 3.47 -1.82 -19.94
CA VAL A 422 3.88 -0.51 -19.42
C VAL A 422 5.23 -0.61 -18.75
N LEU A 423 6.08 0.38 -19.02
CA LEU A 423 7.40 0.54 -18.43
C LEU A 423 7.46 1.82 -17.59
N PRO A 424 8.15 1.79 -16.43
CA PRO A 424 8.29 2.95 -15.56
C PRO A 424 9.46 3.83 -16.01
N ALA A 425 9.41 4.37 -17.24
CA ALA A 425 10.57 4.99 -17.88
C ALA A 425 11.09 6.22 -17.10
N ARG A 426 10.19 7.04 -16.54
CA ARG A 426 10.59 8.19 -15.72
C ARG A 426 11.21 7.79 -14.38
N LEU A 427 10.70 6.73 -13.75
CA LEU A 427 11.30 6.21 -12.52
C LEU A 427 12.66 5.56 -12.79
N ALA A 428 12.83 4.91 -13.94
CA ALA A 428 14.11 4.36 -14.38
C ALA A 428 15.14 5.47 -14.63
N LEU A 429 14.75 6.54 -15.33
CA LEU A 429 15.59 7.73 -15.53
C LEU A 429 15.98 8.41 -14.22
N ALA A 430 15.08 8.37 -13.24
CA ALA A 430 15.33 8.90 -11.91
C ALA A 430 16.06 7.89 -10.98
N GLU A 431 16.52 6.75 -11.51
CA GLU A 431 17.22 5.70 -10.76
C GLU A 431 16.44 5.22 -9.53
N HIS A 432 15.11 5.08 -9.67
CA HIS A 432 14.26 4.58 -8.59
C HIS A 432 14.60 3.14 -8.23
N ARG A 433 14.92 2.94 -6.95
CA ARG A 433 15.11 1.61 -6.37
C ARG A 433 13.75 1.00 -6.05
N PHE A 434 13.37 -0.01 -6.83
CA PHE A 434 12.26 -0.89 -6.49
C PHE A 434 12.68 -1.87 -5.40
N ARG A 435 11.86 -2.04 -4.37
CA ARG A 435 12.03 -3.03 -3.31
C ARG A 435 11.91 -4.45 -3.87
N GLN A 436 10.94 -4.70 -4.75
CA GLN A 436 10.75 -6.01 -5.40
C GLN A 436 10.59 -5.87 -6.92
N PRO A 437 11.69 -5.80 -7.69
CA PRO A 437 11.64 -5.58 -9.13
C PRO A 437 11.09 -6.78 -9.91
N ASP A 438 11.12 -7.98 -9.32
CA ASP A 438 10.65 -9.24 -9.92
C ASP A 438 9.41 -9.80 -9.21
N LEU A 439 8.54 -10.47 -9.98
CA LEU A 439 7.24 -10.92 -9.50
C LEU A 439 7.35 -12.04 -8.44
N ASP A 440 8.32 -12.94 -8.55
CA ASP A 440 8.49 -14.04 -7.60
C ASP A 440 8.86 -13.50 -6.22
N THR A 441 9.85 -12.61 -6.12
CA THR A 441 10.25 -11.95 -4.88
C THR A 441 9.10 -11.14 -4.29
N ALA A 442 8.37 -10.36 -5.10
CA ALA A 442 7.21 -9.59 -4.64
C ALA A 442 6.13 -10.49 -4.05
N LEU A 443 5.73 -11.56 -4.75
CA LEU A 443 4.71 -12.49 -4.26
C LEU A 443 5.18 -13.27 -3.02
N ARG A 444 6.46 -13.65 -2.94
CA ARG A 444 7.02 -14.31 -1.76
C ARG A 444 6.98 -13.42 -0.52
N HIS A 445 7.40 -12.17 -0.65
CA HIS A 445 7.32 -11.16 0.41
C HIS A 445 5.88 -10.97 0.88
N LEU A 446 4.96 -10.75 -0.07
CA LEU A 446 3.56 -10.48 0.23
C LEU A 446 2.79 -11.70 0.77
N LEU A 447 3.23 -12.92 0.48
CA LEU A 447 2.54 -14.16 0.89
C LEU A 447 3.26 -14.93 2.01
N GLY A 448 4.38 -14.40 2.52
CA GLY A 448 5.17 -15.05 3.57
C GLY A 448 5.79 -16.37 3.12
N ARG A 449 6.31 -16.42 1.88
CA ARG A 449 6.88 -17.62 1.24
C ARG A 449 8.37 -17.44 0.95
N HIS A 450 9.12 -17.13 1.99
CA HIS A 450 10.58 -17.06 1.95
C HIS A 450 11.17 -18.48 1.93
N ARG A 451 12.24 -18.69 1.17
CA ARG A 451 12.96 -19.96 1.10
C ARG A 451 13.90 -20.13 2.29
#